data_AF-A0AAV2PJX3-F1
#
_entry.id   AF-A0AAV2PJX3-F1
#
_cell.length_a   1.000
_cell.length_b   1.000
_cell.length_c   1.000
_cell.angle_alpha   90.00
_cell.angle_beta   90.00
_cell.angle_gamma   90.00
#
_symmetry.space_group_name_H-M   'P 1'
#
loop_
_entity.id
_entity.type
_entity.pdbx_description
1 polymer ?
#
loop_
_entity_poly.entity_id
_entity_poly.type
_entity_poly.pdbx_seq_one_letter_code
_entity_poly.pdbx_strand_id
1 'polypeptide(L)'
;MCLLCCPNDSKLFRRIKSSDDRDILQNDLTKLQEWSQKWLLQFNETKCKVMHIGKQVDPFVYYINNVPLSVTHEEKDLGIYVTPDWKSATHVAKVAAKANSMVGRIRHTFTYINKEIFKAVYP
;
A
#
# COMPACT_ATOMS: atom_id res chain seq x y z
N MET A 1 11.65 -6.93 5.91
CA MET A 1 11.61 -5.47 5.64
C MET A 1 10.27 -4.99 6.14
N CYS A 2 10.18 -3.79 6.70
CA CYS A 2 8.92 -3.19 7.09
C CYS A 2 8.68 -1.94 6.23
N LEU A 3 7.46 -1.83 5.70
CA LEU A 3 6.94 -0.65 5.01
C LEU A 3 5.81 -0.08 5.85
N LEU A 4 5.91 1.20 6.19
CA LEU A 4 4.87 1.95 6.87
C LEU A 4 4.15 2.86 5.87
N CYS A 5 2.83 2.79 5.80
CA CYS A 5 2.02 3.60 4.90
C CYS A 5 1.03 4.43 5.70
N CYS A 6 1.14 5.76 5.62
CA CYS A 6 0.16 6.70 6.14
C CYS A 6 -0.60 7.40 5.00
N PRO A 7 -1.83 7.90 5.24
CA PRO A 7 -2.69 8.44 4.17
C PRO A 7 -2.19 9.69 3.46
N ASN A 8 -1.22 10.40 4.04
CA ASN A 8 -0.64 11.65 3.54
C ASN A 8 0.65 11.42 2.74
N ASP A 9 0.71 10.33 1.95
CA ASP A 9 1.87 9.89 1.17
C ASP A 9 3.18 9.71 1.95
N SER A 10 3.11 9.73 3.28
CA SER A 10 4.27 9.51 4.14
C SER A 10 4.53 8.01 4.24
N LYS A 11 5.71 7.60 3.77
CA LYS A 11 6.16 6.21 3.78
C LYS A 11 7.52 6.08 4.43
N LEU A 12 7.66 5.08 5.28
CA LEU A 12 8.93 4.73 5.92
C LEU A 12 9.27 3.28 5.59
N PHE A 13 10.52 3.04 5.24
CA PHE A 13 11.01 1.73 4.84
C PHE A 13 12.27 1.39 5.62
N ARG A 14 12.32 0.18 6.20
CA ARG A 14 13.53 -0.32 6.85
C ARG A 14 13.69 -1.81 6.67
N ARG A 15 14.93 -2.25 6.45
CA ARG A 15 15.29 -3.67 6.51
C ARG A 15 15.43 -4.06 7.98
N ILE A 16 14.67 -5.07 8.40
CA ILE A 16 14.70 -5.61 9.77
C ILE A 16 15.38 -6.97 9.73
N LYS A 17 16.52 -7.10 10.41
CA LYS A 17 17.28 -8.35 10.60
C LYS A 17 17.35 -8.76 12.07
N SER A 18 17.39 -7.80 13.00
CA SER A 18 17.47 -8.02 14.45
C SER A 18 16.34 -7.32 15.21
N SER A 19 16.25 -7.57 16.53
CA SER A 19 15.42 -6.80 17.46
C SER A 19 15.80 -5.33 17.47
N ASP A 20 17.10 -5.02 17.44
CA ASP A 20 17.59 -3.64 17.46
C ASP A 20 17.08 -2.85 16.25
N ASP A 21 16.98 -3.48 15.08
CA ASP A 21 16.40 -2.84 13.89
C ASP A 21 14.92 -2.46 14.10
N ARG A 22 14.18 -3.25 14.90
CA ARG A 22 12.78 -2.97 15.26
C ARG A 22 12.73 -1.76 16.19
N ASP A 23 13.59 -1.70 17.19
CA ASP A 23 13.66 -0.58 18.14
C ASP A 23 14.06 0.72 17.44
N ILE A 24 15.00 0.65 16.50
CA ILE A 24 15.37 1.83 15.71
C ILE A 24 14.18 2.27 14.84
N LEU A 25 13.44 1.35 14.21
CA LEU A 25 12.24 1.72 13.45
C LEU A 25 11.19 2.39 14.34
N GLN A 26 10.96 1.86 15.55
CA GLN A 26 10.04 2.44 16.50
C GLN A 26 10.49 3.85 16.95
N ASN A 27 11.79 4.04 17.17
CA ASN A 27 12.35 5.36 17.50
C ASN A 27 12.22 6.35 16.33
N ASP A 28 12.43 5.90 15.09
CA ASP A 28 12.20 6.73 13.90
C ASP A 28 10.73 7.18 13.81
N LEU A 29 9.78 6.31 14.16
CA LEU A 29 8.36 6.66 14.22
C LEU A 29 8.05 7.69 15.31
N THR A 30 8.67 7.56 16.49
CA THR A 30 8.54 8.55 17.56
C THR A 30 9.05 9.91 17.11
N LYS A 31 10.24 9.98 16.49
CA LYS A 31 10.80 11.23 15.97
C LYS A 31 9.95 11.84 14.85
N LEU A 32 9.41 11.00 13.97
CA LEU A 32 8.50 11.44 12.91
C LEU A 32 7.22 12.05 13.50
N GLN A 33 6.70 11.45 14.56
CA GLN A 33 5.55 11.96 15.31
C GLN A 33 5.86 13.29 15.99
N GLU A 34 7.00 13.44 16.68
CA GLU A 34 7.44 14.71 17.26
C GLU A 34 7.59 15.81 16.20
N TRP A 35 8.22 15.47 15.07
CA TRP A 35 8.32 16.37 13.92
C TRP A 35 6.92 16.80 13.43
N SER A 36 6.00 15.85 13.28
CA SER A 36 4.63 16.12 12.83
C SER A 36 3.89 17.08 13.77
N GLN A 37 4.09 16.95 15.08
CA GLN A 37 3.51 17.85 16.07
C GLN A 37 4.12 19.24 15.99
N LYS A 38 5.46 19.34 15.89
CA LYS A 38 6.17 20.61 15.75
C LYS A 38 5.70 21.42 14.54
N TRP A 39 5.40 20.74 13.44
CA TRP A 39 4.96 21.37 12.19
C TRP A 39 3.43 21.40 12.02
N LEU A 40 2.66 20.98 13.03
CA LEU A 40 1.19 20.91 12.99
C LEU A 40 0.63 20.05 11.83
N LEU A 41 1.37 19.01 11.45
CA LEU A 41 1.06 18.05 10.38
C LEU A 41 0.75 16.66 10.97
N GLN A 42 -0.18 16.58 11.91
CA GLN A 42 -0.46 15.35 12.65
C GLN A 42 -0.86 14.19 11.73
N PHE A 43 -0.31 13.01 12.01
CA PHE A 43 -0.72 11.77 11.33
C PHE A 43 -2.12 11.36 11.76
N ASN A 44 -2.86 10.71 10.86
CA ASN A 44 -4.03 9.95 11.23
C ASN A 44 -3.58 8.53 11.60
N GLU A 45 -3.25 8.31 12.87
CA GLU A 45 -2.59 7.09 13.35
C GLU A 45 -3.46 5.85 13.09
N THR A 46 -4.78 5.99 13.24
CA THR A 46 -5.75 4.91 12.98
C THR A 46 -5.77 4.42 11.53
N LYS A 47 -5.33 5.26 10.59
CA LYS A 47 -5.24 4.93 9.17
C LYS A 47 -3.82 4.54 8.73
N CYS A 48 -2.81 4.74 9.58
CA CYS A 48 -1.47 4.29 9.30
C CYS A 48 -1.37 2.77 9.46
N LYS A 49 -0.64 2.14 8.55
CA LYS A 49 -0.52 0.69 8.45
C LYS A 49 0.93 0.28 8.37
N VAL A 50 1.23 -0.92 8.83
CA VAL A 50 2.51 -1.58 8.63
C VAL A 50 2.34 -2.81 7.73
N MET A 51 3.23 -2.95 6.76
CA MET A 51 3.34 -4.15 5.94
C MET A 51 4.71 -4.79 6.19
N HIS A 52 4.69 -6.02 6.68
CA HIS A 52 5.87 -6.85 6.86
C HIS A 52 6.17 -7.57 5.55
N ILE A 53 7.28 -7.21 4.91
CA ILE A 53 7.65 -7.72 3.60
C ILE A 53 8.80 -8.72 3.71
N GLY A 54 8.64 -9.86 3.04
CA GLY A 54 9.54 -11.02 3.07
C GLY A 54 9.21 -12.02 4.18
N LYS A 55 10.09 -13.00 4.37
CA LYS A 55 9.95 -14.01 5.43
C LYS A 55 10.33 -13.40 6.78
N GLN A 56 9.36 -12.82 7.49
CA GLN A 56 9.51 -12.55 8.92
C GLN A 56 8.89 -13.68 9.72
N VAL A 57 9.64 -14.20 10.68
CA VAL A 57 9.23 -15.30 11.57
C VAL A 57 8.29 -14.80 12.66
N ASP A 58 8.36 -13.51 12.99
CA ASP A 58 7.64 -12.91 14.11
C ASP A 58 7.22 -11.46 13.76
N PRO A 59 5.91 -11.19 13.58
CA PRO A 59 5.37 -9.86 13.32
C PRO A 59 5.50 -8.97 14.56
N PHE A 60 6.08 -7.79 14.39
CA PHE A 60 6.25 -6.81 15.46
C PHE A 60 5.20 -5.70 15.36
N VAL A 61 4.59 -5.33 16.49
CA VAL A 61 3.61 -4.24 16.54
C VAL A 61 4.33 -2.91 16.76
N TYR A 62 4.15 -1.99 15.82
CA TYR A 62 4.66 -0.62 15.92
C TYR A 62 3.58 0.34 16.40
N TYR A 63 4.00 1.45 17.00
CA TYR A 63 3.12 2.46 17.57
C TYR A 63 3.44 3.85 17.02
N ILE A 64 2.39 4.64 16.78
CA ILE A 64 2.50 6.10 16.56
C ILE A 64 1.57 6.73 17.57
N ASN A 65 2.06 7.69 18.37
CA ASN A 65 1.26 8.37 19.40
C ASN A 65 0.53 7.38 20.35
N ASN A 66 1.23 6.32 20.77
CA ASN A 66 0.69 5.19 21.54
C ASN A 66 -0.48 4.41 20.89
N VAL A 67 -0.81 4.69 19.62
CA VAL A 67 -1.78 3.92 18.85
C VAL A 67 -1.06 2.81 18.09
N PRO A 68 -1.44 1.53 18.29
CA PRO A 68 -0.85 0.42 17.55
C PRO A 68 -1.25 0.50 16.08
N LEU A 69 -0.28 0.31 15.20
CA LEU A 69 -0.50 0.29 13.77
C LEU A 69 -1.12 -1.03 13.32
N SER A 70 -2.11 -0.92 12.43
CA SER A 70 -2.72 -2.10 11.84
C SER A 70 -1.78 -2.75 10.82
N VAL A 71 -1.73 -4.08 10.82
CA VAL A 71 -0.97 -4.83 9.82
C VAL A 71 -1.79 -4.90 8.52
N THR A 72 -1.14 -4.66 7.38
CA THR A 72 -1.72 -4.86 6.05
C THR A 72 -0.95 -5.90 5.25
N HIS A 73 -1.69 -6.66 4.44
CA HIS A 73 -1.14 -7.65 3.50
C HIS A 73 -1.28 -7.21 2.04
N GLU A 74 -1.79 -6.01 1.83
CA GLU A 74 -1.86 -5.39 0.52
C GLU A 74 -1.98 -3.88 0.69
N GLU A 75 -1.19 -3.12 -0.08
CA GLU A 75 -1.32 -1.67 -0.14
C GLU A 75 -1.28 -1.23 -1.61
N LYS A 76 -2.13 -0.27 -1.96
CA LYS A 76 -2.16 0.30 -3.31
C LYS A 76 -1.40 1.62 -3.32
N ASP A 77 -0.31 1.66 -4.06
CA ASP A 77 0.56 2.82 -4.17
C ASP A 77 0.72 3.25 -5.63
N LEU A 78 0.35 4.50 -5.95
CA LEU A 78 0.40 5.06 -7.31
C LEU A 78 -0.23 4.16 -8.40
N GLY A 79 -1.24 3.37 -8.03
CA GLY A 79 -1.90 2.42 -8.94
C GLY A 79 -1.34 1.00 -8.94
N ILE A 80 -0.21 0.77 -8.28
CA ILE A 80 0.45 -0.53 -8.13
C ILE A 80 0.00 -1.17 -6.82
N TYR A 81 -0.32 -2.46 -6.85
CA TYR A 81 -0.64 -3.21 -5.64
C TYR A 81 0.64 -3.89 -5.15
N VAL A 82 1.03 -3.58 -3.91
CA VAL A 82 2.21 -4.13 -3.25
C VAL A 82 1.75 -5.14 -2.20
N THR A 83 2.38 -6.31 -2.19
CA THR A 83 2.10 -7.42 -1.27
C THR A 83 3.36 -7.84 -0.50
N PRO A 84 3.21 -8.49 0.67
CA PRO A 84 4.31 -8.98 1.50
C PRO A 84 5.34 -9.88 0.80
N ASP A 85 4.96 -10.54 -0.29
CA ASP A 85 5.84 -11.43 -1.04
C ASP A 85 6.55 -10.75 -2.22
N TRP A 86 6.37 -9.43 -2.40
CA TRP A 86 6.87 -8.64 -3.54
C TRP A 86 6.44 -9.16 -4.92
N LYS A 87 5.47 -10.08 -5.00
CA LYS A 87 5.07 -10.65 -6.29
C LYS A 87 4.10 -9.73 -7.00
N SER A 88 4.34 -9.52 -8.29
CA SER A 88 3.45 -8.75 -9.15
C SER A 88 2.16 -9.49 -9.53
N ALA A 89 2.05 -10.79 -9.22
CA ALA A 89 0.92 -11.62 -9.60
C ALA A 89 -0.44 -11.03 -9.17
N THR A 90 -0.54 -10.55 -7.93
CA THR A 90 -1.76 -9.90 -7.41
C THR A 90 -2.08 -8.63 -8.19
N HIS A 91 -1.08 -7.79 -8.45
CA HIS A 91 -1.25 -6.57 -9.23
C HIS A 91 -1.72 -6.88 -10.67
N VAL A 92 -1.04 -7.81 -11.36
CA VAL A 92 -1.38 -8.23 -12.73
C VAL A 92 -2.80 -8.78 -12.79
N ALA A 93 -3.18 -9.65 -11.85
CA ALA A 93 -4.53 -10.20 -11.79
C ALA A 93 -5.59 -9.11 -11.63
N LYS A 94 -5.34 -8.12 -10.76
CA LYS A 94 -6.26 -6.99 -10.54
C LYS A 94 -6.37 -6.06 -11.74
N VAL A 95 -5.26 -5.75 -12.40
CA VAL A 95 -5.25 -4.92 -13.61
C VAL A 95 -5.98 -5.63 -14.75
N ALA A 96 -5.70 -6.92 -14.97
CA ALA A 96 -6.37 -7.72 -15.97
C ALA A 96 -7.88 -7.84 -15.69
N ALA A 97 -8.28 -8.06 -14.44
CA ALA A 97 -9.68 -8.11 -14.05
C ALA A 97 -10.40 -6.76 -14.30
N LYS A 98 -9.74 -5.64 -14.00
CA LYS A 98 -10.28 -4.30 -14.27
C LYS A 98 -10.46 -4.06 -15.78
N ALA A 99 -9.47 -4.42 -16.58
CA ALA A 99 -9.53 -4.35 -18.04
C ALA A 99 -10.67 -5.22 -18.59
N ASN A 100 -10.79 -6.47 -18.13
CA ASN A 100 -11.84 -7.39 -18.55
C ASN A 100 -13.23 -6.89 -18.16
N SER A 101 -13.39 -6.30 -16.97
CA SER A 101 -14.65 -5.68 -16.55
C SER A 101 -15.07 -4.55 -17.49
N MET A 102 -14.11 -3.73 -17.92
CA MET A 102 -14.34 -2.64 -18.87
C MET A 102 -14.70 -3.15 -20.27
N VAL A 103 -13.98 -4.17 -20.77
CA VAL A 103 -14.32 -4.85 -22.03
C VAL A 103 -15.73 -5.44 -21.96
N GLY A 104 -16.10 -6.06 -20.84
CA GLY A 104 -17.43 -6.60 -20.60
C GLY A 104 -18.51 -5.51 -20.71
N ARG A 105 -18.31 -4.37 -20.05
CA ARG A 105 -19.22 -3.21 -20.15
C ARG A 105 -19.38 -2.74 -21.59
N ILE A 106 -18.28 -2.56 -22.32
CA ILE A 106 -18.30 -2.15 -23.73
C ILE A 106 -19.11 -3.15 -24.57
N ARG A 107 -18.87 -4.45 -24.40
CA ARG A 107 -19.59 -5.51 -25.13
C ARG A 107 -21.09 -5.56 -24.82
N HIS A 108 -21.50 -5.19 -23.60
CA HIS A 108 -22.92 -5.15 -23.24
C HIS A 108 -23.63 -3.89 -23.75
N THR A 109 -22.90 -2.80 -24.00
CA THR A 109 -23.48 -1.53 -24.46
C THR A 109 -23.67 -1.47 -25.97
N PHE A 110 -22.77 -2.09 -26.75
CA PHE A 110 -22.78 -1.99 -28.20
C PHE A 110 -23.09 -3.32 -28.88
N THR A 111 -24.09 -3.33 -29.77
CA THR A 111 -24.48 -4.51 -30.57
C THR A 111 -23.43 -4.89 -31.62
N TYR A 112 -22.68 -3.90 -32.13
CA TYR A 112 -21.60 -4.09 -33.09
C TYR A 112 -20.38 -3.28 -32.66
N ILE A 113 -19.21 -3.92 -32.62
CA ILE A 113 -17.92 -3.29 -32.28
C ILE A 113 -16.90 -3.69 -33.33
N ASN A 114 -16.32 -2.68 -33.99
CA ASN A 114 -15.14 -2.84 -34.82
C ASN A 114 -13.90 -2.25 -34.12
N LYS A 115 -12.73 -2.38 -34.74
CA LYS A 115 -11.44 -1.93 -34.17
C LYS A 115 -11.40 -0.42 -33.90
N GLU A 116 -12.04 0.39 -34.74
CA GLU A 116 -12.04 1.85 -34.64
C GLU A 116 -12.91 2.32 -33.47
N ILE A 117 -14.13 1.78 -33.37
CA ILE A 117 -15.04 2.05 -32.27
C ILE A 117 -14.42 1.59 -30.95
N PHE A 118 -13.86 0.38 -30.90
CA PHE A 118 -13.23 -0.13 -29.68
C PHE A 118 -12.11 0.79 -29.19
N LYS A 119 -11.25 1.28 -30.10
CA LYS A 119 -10.19 2.25 -29.75
C LYS A 119 -10.73 3.59 -29.26
N ALA A 120 -11.88 4.03 -29.75
CA ALA A 120 -12.48 5.29 -29.33
C ALA A 120 -13.17 5.19 -27.96
N VAL A 121 -13.70 4.01 -27.60
CA VAL A 121 -14.50 3.83 -26.38
C VAL A 121 -13.76 3.15 -25.23
N TYR A 122 -12.62 2.51 -25.48
CA TYR A 122 -11.77 1.94 -24.44
C TYR A 122 -10.85 3.04 -23.86
N PRO A 123 -11.03 3.44 -22.58
CA PRO A 123 -10.26 4.51 -21.94
C PRO A 123 -8.82 4.13 -21.57
#